data_AF-A0AAV2KJI0-F1
#
_entry.id   AF-A0AAV2KJI0-F1
#
_cell.length_a   1.000
_cell.length_b   1.000
_cell.length_c   1.000
_cell.angle_alpha   90.00
_cell.angle_beta   90.00
_cell.angle_gamma   90.00
#
_symmetry.space_group_name_H-M   'P 1'
#
loop_
_entity.id
_entity.type
_entity.pdbx_description
1 polymer ?
#
loop_
_entity_poly.entity_id
_entity_poly.type
_entity_poly.pdbx_seq_one_letter_code
_entity_poly.pdbx_strand_id
1 'polypeptide(L)'
;MALGGPGVIMPITLLWAVDVYGRVYSLSTAGERWERADDLLLELKRVSAGKGRCWGIGCDHHVYLNILPSETPIRYREETYENQRWNPVDGFTDVLLPTDRWPWSDVTGLNQQPLHSFQLPSRSWEWEGDWYVDQSCSGEPSETGSWEYAVDFPANFSPDKKWNSCVRRRRWIRYRRYIAPGSWAKIPLENSRKSPLPLCDISCGGWEMSDQSGRYPYLWGVSQQGQVWFREGIHPRVPEGSSWEEVEVPKEVAQLSAGPGDLLWAVLWDGNLLVRIGLSLDCPTGTSWTEVESPGKEVEALYVSVGVSVVWVVTKDYKVWFRRGVNSHNPCGSGWISIGGEMMMVDVGLNDQVWAVGEDRGLYFRMGVTQLEPSGNGWIPISTQWGSKKGAVSRRDTDP
;
A
#
# COMPACT_ATOMS: atom_id res chain seq x y z
N MET A 1 25.74 -7.53 14.72
CA MET A 1 25.45 -6.90 13.41
C MET A 1 25.94 -5.45 13.49
N ALA A 2 27.23 -5.19 13.16
CA ALA A 2 27.80 -3.85 12.97
C ALA A 2 29.28 -3.98 12.56
N LEU A 3 29.58 -3.82 11.28
CA LEU A 3 30.89 -3.36 10.81
C LEU A 3 30.65 -2.50 9.57
N GLY A 4 30.57 -1.18 9.78
CA GLY A 4 30.46 -0.17 8.73
C GLY A 4 30.81 1.19 9.32
N GLY A 5 31.70 1.94 8.65
CA GLY A 5 32.31 3.19 9.12
C GLY A 5 31.34 4.35 9.41
N PRO A 6 31.85 5.49 9.88
CA PRO A 6 31.03 6.56 10.41
C PRO A 6 30.32 7.31 9.29
N GLY A 7 29.00 7.54 9.44
CA GLY A 7 28.34 8.68 8.78
C GLY A 7 27.16 8.40 7.86
N VAL A 8 26.51 7.23 7.90
CA VAL A 8 25.15 7.08 7.35
C VAL A 8 24.29 6.38 8.39
N ILE A 9 23.42 7.13 9.07
CA ILE A 9 22.36 6.53 9.89
C ILE A 9 21.42 5.87 8.90
N MET A 10 21.53 4.55 8.74
CA MET A 10 20.55 3.80 7.96
C MET A 10 19.19 3.98 8.63
N PRO A 11 18.14 4.36 7.87
CA PRO A 11 16.79 4.43 8.43
C PRO A 11 16.42 3.05 8.97
N ILE A 12 15.87 3.01 10.18
CA ILE A 12 15.42 1.78 10.81
C ILE A 12 14.34 1.16 9.92
N THR A 13 14.55 -0.09 9.54
CA THR A 13 13.57 -0.92 8.82
C THR A 13 13.09 -2.04 9.72
N LEU A 14 11.91 -2.59 9.41
CA LEU A 14 11.31 -3.69 10.17
C LEU A 14 11.22 -4.94 9.31
N LEU A 15 11.67 -6.05 9.87
CA LEU A 15 11.25 -7.39 9.46
C LEU A 15 9.92 -7.70 10.12
N TRP A 16 9.02 -8.35 9.39
CA TRP A 16 7.71 -8.75 9.89
C TRP A 16 7.59 -10.27 9.83
N ALA A 17 6.97 -10.85 10.85
CA ALA A 17 6.70 -12.27 10.90
C ALA A 17 5.32 -12.52 11.51
N VAL A 18 4.71 -13.62 11.07
CA VAL A 18 3.47 -14.14 11.60
C VAL A 18 3.72 -15.58 11.99
N ASP A 19 3.33 -15.94 13.21
CA ASP A 19 3.46 -17.33 13.66
C ASP A 19 2.25 -18.19 13.29
N VAL A 20 2.31 -19.47 13.63
CA VAL A 20 1.26 -20.46 13.32
C VAL A 20 -0.09 -20.16 13.98
N TYR A 21 -0.14 -19.27 14.96
CA TYR A 21 -1.36 -18.83 15.64
C TYR A 21 -1.85 -17.46 15.12
N GLY A 22 -1.20 -16.92 14.09
CA GLY A 22 -1.53 -15.63 13.51
C GLY A 22 -1.02 -14.43 14.29
N ARG A 23 -0.19 -14.64 15.32
CA ARG A 23 0.37 -13.53 16.11
C ARG A 23 1.43 -12.81 15.29
N VAL A 24 1.34 -11.49 15.26
CA VAL A 24 2.20 -10.62 14.45
C VAL A 24 3.37 -10.13 15.27
N TYR A 25 4.57 -10.20 14.69
CA TYR A 25 5.80 -9.72 15.28
C TYR A 25 6.56 -8.84 14.31
N SER A 26 7.33 -7.90 14.87
CA SER A 26 8.30 -7.11 14.13
C SER A 26 9.68 -7.20 14.78
N LEU A 27 10.72 -7.14 13.95
CA LEU A 27 12.12 -7.06 14.38
C LEU A 27 12.75 -5.86 13.69
N SER A 28 13.17 -4.88 14.48
CA SER A 28 13.92 -3.72 13.99
C SER A 28 15.30 -4.15 13.55
N THR A 29 15.80 -3.59 12.44
CA THR A 29 17.20 -3.79 12.01
C THR A 29 18.23 -3.20 12.96
N ALA A 30 17.82 -2.32 13.87
CA ALA A 30 18.64 -1.84 14.99
C ALA A 30 18.39 -2.62 16.30
N GLY A 31 17.41 -3.54 16.31
CA GLY A 31 17.03 -4.33 17.48
C GLY A 31 17.56 -5.75 17.42
N GLU A 32 17.49 -6.43 18.57
CA GLU A 32 17.94 -7.83 18.72
C GLU A 32 16.80 -8.79 19.13
N ARG A 33 15.56 -8.28 19.22
CA ARG A 33 14.40 -8.98 19.75
C ARG A 33 13.18 -8.83 18.85
N TRP A 34 12.42 -9.91 18.72
CA TRP A 34 11.07 -9.82 18.13
C TRP A 34 10.13 -9.19 19.12
N GLU A 35 9.41 -8.18 18.66
CA GLU A 35 8.37 -7.49 19.41
C GLU A 35 7.01 -7.89 18.86
N ARG A 36 6.13 -8.36 19.75
CA ARG A 36 4.74 -8.63 19.37
C ARG A 36 4.01 -7.32 19.11
N ALA A 37 3.14 -7.29 18.10
CA ALA A 37 2.24 -6.17 17.87
C ALA A 37 1.39 -5.85 19.11
N ASP A 38 1.08 -4.57 19.29
CA ASP A 38 0.38 -4.08 20.49
C ASP A 38 -1.08 -4.59 20.57
N ASP A 39 -1.72 -4.81 19.42
CA ASP A 39 -3.03 -5.43 19.34
C ASP A 39 -2.91 -6.96 19.52
N LEU A 40 -3.24 -7.42 20.72
CA LEU A 40 -3.18 -8.84 21.08
C LEU A 40 -4.29 -9.68 20.47
N LEU A 41 -5.36 -9.05 19.97
CA LEU A 41 -6.51 -9.71 19.33
C LEU A 41 -6.34 -9.82 17.82
N LEU A 42 -5.39 -9.08 17.24
CA LEU A 42 -5.08 -9.16 15.83
C LEU A 42 -4.44 -10.51 15.49
N GLU A 43 -5.09 -11.24 14.61
CA GLU A 43 -4.60 -12.48 14.03
C GLU A 43 -4.50 -12.32 12.51
N LEU A 44 -3.28 -12.42 11.98
CA LEU A 44 -3.01 -12.37 10.54
C LEU A 44 -2.67 -13.77 10.01
N LYS A 45 -3.03 -14.05 8.77
CA LYS A 45 -2.64 -15.24 8.02
C LYS A 45 -1.33 -15.02 7.25
N ARG A 46 -1.17 -13.82 6.71
CA ARG A 46 -0.08 -13.42 5.82
C ARG A 46 0.25 -11.94 6.06
N VAL A 47 1.51 -11.60 5.85
CA VAL A 47 1.99 -10.21 5.81
C VAL A 47 2.87 -10.00 4.59
N SER A 48 2.84 -8.79 4.04
CA SER A 48 3.75 -8.33 3.00
C SER A 48 4.34 -6.99 3.43
N ALA A 49 5.65 -6.96 3.61
CA ALA A 49 6.37 -5.75 4.01
C ALA A 49 6.82 -4.96 2.78
N GLY A 50 6.78 -3.63 2.88
CA GLY A 50 7.28 -2.71 1.86
C GLY A 50 7.95 -1.50 2.51
N LYS A 51 8.43 -0.57 1.69
CA LYS A 51 9.10 0.64 2.19
C LYS A 51 8.14 1.49 3.04
N GLY A 52 8.39 1.55 4.34
CA GLY A 52 7.62 2.37 5.29
C GLY A 52 6.25 1.82 5.71
N ARG A 53 5.89 0.59 5.30
CA ARG A 53 4.55 0.03 5.56
C ARG A 53 4.57 -1.50 5.52
N CYS A 54 3.53 -2.11 6.07
CA CYS A 54 3.27 -3.53 5.97
C CYS A 54 1.77 -3.76 5.77
N TRP A 55 1.43 -4.65 4.86
CA TRP A 55 0.07 -5.10 4.61
C TRP A 55 -0.11 -6.50 5.19
N GLY A 56 -1.33 -6.86 5.53
CA GLY A 56 -1.63 -8.19 6.02
C GLY A 56 -3.05 -8.63 5.71
N ILE A 57 -3.25 -9.95 5.67
CA ILE A 57 -4.57 -10.57 5.56
C ILE A 57 -4.93 -11.12 6.92
N GLY A 58 -6.08 -10.71 7.47
CA GLY A 58 -6.59 -11.21 8.74
C GLY A 58 -7.15 -12.62 8.67
N CYS A 59 -7.17 -13.29 9.81
CA CYS A 59 -7.94 -14.52 10.01
C CYS A 59 -9.44 -14.29 9.73
N ASP A 60 -9.92 -13.07 9.97
CA ASP A 60 -11.26 -12.56 9.65
C ASP A 60 -11.48 -12.15 8.18
N HIS A 61 -10.53 -12.49 7.29
CA HIS A 61 -10.56 -12.22 5.84
C HIS A 61 -10.48 -10.74 5.44
N HIS A 62 -10.21 -9.82 6.37
CA HIS A 62 -10.02 -8.42 6.04
C HIS A 62 -8.55 -8.12 5.74
N VAL A 63 -8.32 -7.04 4.98
CA VAL A 63 -6.98 -6.51 4.76
C VAL A 63 -6.65 -5.52 5.87
N TYR A 64 -5.41 -5.57 6.35
CA TYR A 64 -4.89 -4.67 7.37
C TYR A 64 -3.67 -3.93 6.83
N LEU A 65 -3.50 -2.68 7.27
CA LEU A 65 -2.38 -1.82 6.90
C LEU A 65 -1.69 -1.29 8.16
N ASN A 66 -0.38 -1.48 8.26
CA ASN A 66 0.46 -0.83 9.24
C ASN A 66 1.38 0.16 8.51
N ILE A 67 1.30 1.44 8.86
CA ILE A 67 2.18 2.49 8.33
C ILE A 67 3.17 2.85 9.43
N LEU A 68 4.48 2.86 9.12
CA LEU A 68 5.47 3.28 10.09
C LEU A 68 5.22 4.75 10.50
N PRO A 69 5.38 5.10 11.80
CA PRO A 69 5.27 6.48 12.25
C PRO A 69 6.21 7.41 11.48
N SER A 70 5.70 8.57 11.09
CA SER A 70 6.43 9.65 10.43
C SER A 70 6.20 10.95 11.20
N GLU A 71 7.16 11.89 11.13
CA GLU A 71 7.01 13.23 11.71
C GLU A 71 5.88 14.03 11.02
N THR A 72 5.63 13.74 9.75
CA THR A 72 4.59 14.41 8.97
C THR A 72 3.26 13.65 9.08
N PRO A 73 2.21 14.26 9.66
CA PRO A 73 0.91 13.63 9.73
C PRO A 73 0.29 13.52 8.34
N ILE A 74 -0.38 12.39 8.10
CA ILE A 74 -1.13 12.19 6.87
C ILE A 74 -2.45 12.94 6.97
N ARG A 75 -2.62 13.96 6.12
CA ARG A 75 -3.83 14.78 6.01
C ARG A 75 -4.40 14.70 4.60
N TYR A 76 -5.73 14.68 4.51
CA TYR A 76 -6.46 14.76 3.26
C TYR A 76 -7.46 15.92 3.32
N ARG A 77 -7.51 16.72 2.26
CA ARG A 77 -8.44 17.86 2.12
C ARG A 77 -9.66 17.39 1.34
N GLU A 78 -10.80 17.40 2.00
CA GLU A 78 -12.10 17.34 1.35
C GLU A 78 -12.51 18.73 0.90
N GLU A 79 -13.17 18.82 -0.24
CA GLU A 79 -13.69 20.08 -0.77
C GLU A 79 -15.08 19.91 -1.39
N THR A 80 -15.89 20.95 -1.27
CA THR A 80 -17.19 21.07 -1.94
C THR A 80 -17.46 22.53 -2.31
N TYR A 81 -18.37 22.74 -3.25
CA TYR A 81 -18.73 24.06 -3.76
C TYR A 81 -20.20 24.35 -3.45
N GLU A 82 -20.41 25.43 -2.72
CA GLU A 82 -21.74 26.03 -2.54
C GLU A 82 -22.04 26.90 -3.77
N ASN A 83 -23.15 26.66 -4.44
CA ASN A 83 -23.53 27.31 -5.69
C ASN A 83 -24.81 28.12 -5.50
N GLN A 84 -24.83 29.34 -6.03
CA GLN A 84 -25.98 30.24 -5.96
C GLN A 84 -26.21 30.95 -7.28
N ARG A 85 -27.48 31.27 -7.55
CA ARG A 85 -27.92 32.00 -8.74
C ARG A 85 -28.51 33.35 -8.34
N TRP A 86 -28.20 34.38 -9.12
CA TRP A 86 -28.81 35.69 -8.97
C TRP A 86 -30.23 35.69 -9.53
N ASN A 87 -31.17 36.23 -8.76
CA ASN A 87 -32.52 36.57 -9.20
C ASN A 87 -32.80 38.07 -8.91
N PRO A 88 -33.79 38.68 -9.58
CA PRO A 88 -34.12 40.10 -9.38
C PRO A 88 -34.73 40.46 -8.02
N VAL A 89 -35.23 39.48 -7.25
CA VAL A 89 -36.03 39.71 -6.05
C VAL A 89 -35.17 39.62 -4.78
N ASP A 90 -34.39 38.57 -4.66
CA ASP A 90 -33.60 38.18 -3.47
C ASP A 90 -32.08 38.32 -3.71
N GLY A 91 -31.66 38.64 -4.93
CA GLY A 91 -30.26 38.62 -5.31
C GLY A 91 -29.75 37.18 -5.44
N PHE A 92 -28.58 36.87 -4.88
CA PHE A 92 -28.02 35.51 -4.95
C PHE A 92 -28.70 34.57 -3.97
N THR A 93 -29.33 33.52 -4.48
CA THR A 93 -30.09 32.50 -3.74
C THR A 93 -29.63 31.08 -4.07
N ASP A 94 -29.93 30.13 -3.18
CA ASP A 94 -29.72 28.69 -3.35
C ASP A 94 -30.83 28.00 -4.18
N VAL A 95 -31.86 28.76 -4.58
CA VAL A 95 -32.89 28.31 -5.53
C VAL A 95 -32.32 28.36 -6.96
N LEU A 96 -31.88 27.19 -7.44
CA LEU A 96 -31.29 27.01 -8.77
C LEU A 96 -32.33 26.57 -9.82
N LEU A 97 -32.04 26.80 -11.09
CA LEU A 97 -32.87 26.33 -12.19
C LEU A 97 -32.71 24.81 -12.38
N PRO A 98 -33.69 24.09 -12.95
CA PRO A 98 -33.59 22.64 -13.18
C PRO A 98 -32.39 22.20 -14.03
N THR A 99 -31.88 23.10 -14.88
CA THR A 99 -30.72 22.86 -15.75
C THR A 99 -29.38 23.26 -15.11
N ASP A 100 -29.42 23.83 -13.91
CA ASP A 100 -28.23 24.22 -13.19
C ASP A 100 -27.57 23.03 -12.50
N ARG A 101 -26.33 23.25 -12.05
CA ARG A 101 -25.67 22.36 -11.10
C ARG A 101 -26.40 22.31 -9.76
N TRP A 102 -26.00 21.37 -8.91
CA TRP A 102 -26.52 21.25 -7.56
C TRP A 102 -26.15 22.44 -6.65
N PRO A 103 -26.99 22.81 -5.67
CA PRO A 103 -26.65 23.85 -4.68
C PRO A 103 -25.37 23.56 -3.91
N TRP A 104 -25.06 22.29 -3.70
CA TRP A 104 -23.79 21.80 -3.18
C TRP A 104 -23.24 20.76 -4.14
N SER A 105 -22.05 20.99 -4.68
CA SER A 105 -21.49 20.13 -5.71
C SER A 105 -19.99 19.89 -5.59
N ASP A 106 -19.51 18.94 -6.37
CA ASP A 106 -18.10 18.86 -6.72
C ASP A 106 -17.67 20.04 -7.62
N VAL A 107 -16.39 20.10 -7.96
CA VAL A 107 -15.82 21.16 -8.82
C VAL A 107 -16.47 21.21 -10.21
N THR A 108 -16.94 20.06 -10.71
CA THR A 108 -17.58 19.95 -12.04
C THR A 108 -19.02 20.47 -12.03
N GLY A 109 -19.69 20.44 -10.88
CA GLY A 109 -21.11 20.78 -10.75
C GLY A 109 -22.05 19.62 -11.03
N LEU A 110 -21.54 18.44 -11.43
CA LEU A 110 -22.34 17.31 -11.86
C LEU A 110 -22.80 16.44 -10.69
N ASN A 111 -21.98 16.35 -9.64
CA ASN A 111 -22.25 15.48 -8.50
C ASN A 111 -22.70 16.31 -7.30
N GLN A 112 -23.81 15.91 -6.68
CA GLN A 112 -24.31 16.55 -5.46
C GLN A 112 -23.43 16.17 -4.27
N GLN A 113 -22.92 17.16 -3.52
CA GLN A 113 -22.02 16.94 -2.36
C GLN A 113 -22.36 17.87 -1.18
N PRO A 114 -23.52 17.69 -0.50
CA PRO A 114 -23.84 18.48 0.68
C PRO A 114 -22.79 18.29 1.79
N LEU A 115 -22.54 19.30 2.62
CA LEU A 115 -21.53 19.24 3.70
C LEU A 115 -21.67 18.01 4.63
N HIS A 116 -22.91 17.54 4.85
CA HIS A 116 -23.23 16.41 5.72
C HIS A 116 -23.14 15.04 5.02
N SER A 117 -22.95 14.99 3.69
CA SER A 117 -22.83 13.72 2.96
C SER A 117 -21.43 13.11 3.03
N PHE A 118 -20.43 13.89 3.45
CA PHE A 118 -19.05 13.42 3.55
C PHE A 118 -18.87 12.49 4.75
N GLN A 119 -18.39 11.29 4.47
CA GLN A 119 -18.07 10.28 5.48
C GLN A 119 -16.58 9.99 5.48
N LEU A 120 -16.04 9.67 6.66
CA LEU A 120 -14.68 9.20 6.78
C LEU A 120 -14.57 7.81 6.11
N PRO A 121 -13.47 7.53 5.39
CA PRO A 121 -13.37 6.33 4.59
C PRO A 121 -13.20 5.08 5.48
N SER A 122 -12.59 5.23 6.65
CA SER A 122 -12.42 4.17 7.64
C SER A 122 -12.35 4.75 9.06
N ARG A 123 -12.31 3.86 10.06
CA ARG A 123 -12.09 4.24 11.48
C ARG A 123 -10.67 4.73 11.76
N SER A 124 -9.77 4.59 10.79
CA SER A 124 -8.39 5.06 10.85
C SER A 124 -8.25 6.54 10.55
N TRP A 125 -9.37 7.24 10.34
CA TRP A 125 -9.42 8.67 10.08
C TRP A 125 -10.28 9.38 11.12
N GLU A 126 -9.98 10.65 11.33
CA GLU A 126 -10.80 11.58 12.09
C GLU A 126 -10.88 12.93 11.37
N TRP A 127 -11.93 13.70 11.64
CA TRP A 127 -12.01 15.09 11.20
C TRP A 127 -11.14 15.98 12.09
N GLU A 128 -10.32 16.83 11.48
CA GLU A 128 -9.45 17.77 12.21
C GLU A 128 -10.19 19.05 12.66
N GLY A 129 -11.40 19.26 12.14
CA GLY A 129 -12.27 20.39 12.48
C GLY A 129 -13.56 20.35 11.68
N ASP A 130 -14.34 21.43 11.75
CA ASP A 130 -15.53 21.61 10.91
C ASP A 130 -15.18 22.23 9.56
N TRP A 131 -16.17 22.26 8.67
CA TRP A 131 -16.06 22.90 7.37
C TRP A 131 -15.80 24.39 7.49
N TYR A 132 -14.88 24.91 6.68
CA TYR A 132 -14.62 26.34 6.60
C TYR A 132 -14.42 26.80 5.15
N VAL A 133 -14.64 28.08 4.92
CA VAL A 133 -14.50 28.70 3.60
C VAL A 133 -13.02 28.85 3.27
N ASP A 134 -12.65 28.42 2.06
CA ASP A 134 -11.28 28.54 1.59
C ASP A 134 -10.99 29.97 1.13
N GLN A 135 -10.11 30.66 1.87
CA GLN A 135 -9.73 32.04 1.61
C GLN A 135 -8.60 32.18 0.57
N SER A 136 -8.00 31.07 0.13
CA SER A 136 -6.85 31.10 -0.80
C SER A 136 -7.21 31.45 -2.25
N CYS A 137 -8.48 31.42 -2.63
CA CYS A 137 -8.92 31.77 -3.99
C CYS A 137 -8.96 33.29 -4.26
N SER A 138 -8.90 34.13 -3.22
CA SER A 138 -8.89 35.59 -3.35
C SER A 138 -7.49 36.11 -3.13
N GLY A 139 -6.87 36.66 -4.18
CA GLY A 139 -5.50 37.20 -4.18
C GLY A 139 -5.25 38.36 -3.21
N GLU A 140 -6.28 38.86 -2.53
CA GLU A 140 -6.22 39.78 -1.40
C GLU A 140 -7.41 39.43 -0.48
N PRO A 141 -7.39 39.76 0.83
CA PRO A 141 -8.54 39.58 1.71
C PRO A 141 -9.65 40.55 1.31
N SER A 142 -10.36 40.22 0.23
CA SER A 142 -11.48 41.01 -0.26
C SER A 142 -12.69 40.76 0.64
N GLU A 143 -13.43 41.83 0.91
CA GLU A 143 -14.65 41.87 1.74
C GLU A 143 -15.79 40.96 1.25
N THR A 144 -15.58 40.22 0.14
CA THR A 144 -16.59 39.43 -0.58
C THR A 144 -16.69 37.97 -0.12
N GLY A 145 -16.17 37.60 1.06
CA GLY A 145 -16.44 36.29 1.68
C GLY A 145 -16.03 35.07 0.83
N SER A 146 -14.98 35.23 0.02
CA SER A 146 -14.39 34.21 -0.88
C SER A 146 -15.37 33.62 -1.91
N TRP A 147 -16.35 34.42 -2.34
CA TRP A 147 -17.20 34.09 -3.48
C TRP A 147 -16.46 34.29 -4.80
N GLU A 148 -16.62 33.35 -5.72
CA GLU A 148 -16.24 33.50 -7.13
C GLU A 148 -17.50 33.66 -7.98
N TYR A 149 -17.46 34.49 -9.03
CA TYR A 149 -18.59 34.90 -9.85
C TYR A 149 -18.41 34.52 -11.31
N ALA A 150 -19.49 34.20 -12.00
CA ALA A 150 -19.49 33.93 -13.44
C ALA A 150 -20.80 34.41 -14.09
N VAL A 151 -20.80 34.49 -15.43
CA VAL A 151 -21.99 34.84 -16.22
C VAL A 151 -23.02 33.71 -16.23
N ASP A 152 -22.55 32.47 -16.15
CA ASP A 152 -23.34 31.24 -15.99
C ASP A 152 -22.44 30.14 -15.37
N PHE A 153 -23.00 28.96 -15.08
CA PHE A 153 -22.26 27.88 -14.44
C PHE A 153 -21.15 27.25 -15.33
N PRO A 154 -21.35 27.07 -16.65
CA PRO A 154 -20.30 26.57 -17.54
C PRO A 154 -19.13 27.54 -17.75
N ALA A 155 -19.30 28.84 -17.54
CA ALA A 155 -18.25 29.83 -17.71
C ALA A 155 -17.16 29.79 -16.61
N ASN A 156 -16.07 30.50 -16.88
CA ASN A 156 -14.98 30.66 -15.94
C ASN A 156 -15.38 31.59 -14.78
N PHE A 157 -15.10 31.13 -13.57
CA PHE A 157 -15.33 31.87 -12.33
C PHE A 157 -14.16 32.81 -12.03
N SER A 158 -14.47 34.03 -11.57
CA SER A 158 -13.48 35.03 -11.14
C SER A 158 -13.84 35.61 -9.77
N PRO A 159 -12.86 36.03 -8.95
CA PRO A 159 -13.14 36.64 -7.65
C PRO A 159 -13.90 37.98 -7.77
N ASP A 160 -13.74 38.69 -8.89
CA ASP A 160 -14.40 39.97 -9.13
C ASP A 160 -15.85 39.79 -9.61
N LYS A 161 -16.78 40.38 -8.87
CA LYS A 161 -18.19 40.48 -9.27
C LYS A 161 -18.32 41.49 -10.41
N LYS A 162 -18.84 41.04 -11.56
CA LYS A 162 -19.14 41.87 -12.73
C LYS A 162 -20.63 42.18 -12.79
N TRP A 163 -21.01 43.19 -13.58
CA TRP A 163 -22.41 43.58 -13.74
C TRP A 163 -23.29 42.48 -14.35
N ASN A 164 -22.68 41.57 -15.13
CA ASN A 164 -23.33 40.42 -15.76
C ASN A 164 -23.09 39.10 -15.00
N SER A 165 -22.63 39.15 -13.75
CA SER A 165 -22.45 37.95 -12.92
C SER A 165 -23.80 37.41 -12.45
N CYS A 166 -24.29 36.36 -13.10
CA CYS A 166 -25.58 35.73 -12.79
C CYS A 166 -25.46 34.53 -11.85
N VAL A 167 -24.26 33.98 -11.67
CA VAL A 167 -24.02 32.88 -10.72
C VAL A 167 -22.79 33.16 -9.87
N ARG A 168 -22.75 32.54 -8.69
CA ARG A 168 -21.58 32.53 -7.83
C ARG A 168 -21.37 31.16 -7.19
N ARG A 169 -20.12 30.88 -6.83
CA ARG A 169 -19.77 29.68 -6.05
C ARG A 169 -18.79 30.02 -4.95
N ARG A 170 -18.79 29.22 -3.88
CA ARG A 170 -17.87 29.34 -2.75
C ARG A 170 -17.30 27.99 -2.40
N ARG A 171 -15.97 27.90 -2.31
CA ARG A 171 -15.27 26.67 -1.97
C ARG A 171 -15.23 26.49 -0.45
N TRP A 172 -15.75 25.36 0.00
CA TRP A 172 -15.67 24.90 1.38
C TRP A 172 -14.68 23.76 1.46
N ILE A 173 -13.83 23.78 2.49
CA ILE A 173 -12.83 22.74 2.72
C ILE A 173 -12.92 22.21 4.15
N ARG A 174 -12.57 20.93 4.30
CA ARG A 174 -12.46 20.26 5.59
C ARG A 174 -11.31 19.26 5.54
N TYR A 175 -10.56 19.14 6.63
CA TYR A 175 -9.43 18.22 6.69
C TYR A 175 -9.80 16.98 7.51
N ARG A 176 -9.42 15.81 6.97
CA ARG A 176 -9.35 14.57 7.74
C ARG A 176 -7.89 14.16 7.95
N ARG A 177 -7.61 13.62 9.13
CA ARG A 177 -6.28 13.19 9.58
C ARG A 177 -6.27 11.68 9.79
N TYR A 178 -5.22 11.01 9.33
CA TYR A 178 -5.02 9.59 9.58
C TYR A 178 -4.45 9.39 10.99
N ILE A 179 -5.07 8.50 11.77
CA ILE A 179 -4.80 8.32 13.21
C ILE A 179 -4.22 6.95 13.57
N ALA A 180 -4.03 6.06 12.61
CA ALA A 180 -3.47 4.73 12.82
C ALA A 180 -1.96 4.53 12.49
N PRO A 181 -1.06 5.55 12.34
CA PRO A 181 0.37 5.26 12.21
C PRO A 181 0.93 4.44 13.38
N GLY A 182 1.78 3.45 13.09
CA GLY A 182 2.37 2.53 14.05
C GLY A 182 1.45 1.41 14.53
N SER A 183 0.19 1.40 14.08
CA SER A 183 -0.82 0.39 14.43
C SER A 183 -1.40 -0.28 13.20
N TRP A 184 -1.99 -1.45 13.38
CA TRP A 184 -2.68 -2.16 12.31
C TRP A 184 -4.09 -1.60 12.10
N ALA A 185 -4.28 -0.88 11.01
CA ALA A 185 -5.56 -0.35 10.57
C ALA A 185 -6.32 -1.39 9.75
N LYS A 186 -7.57 -1.68 10.13
CA LYS A 186 -8.46 -2.55 9.36
C LYS A 186 -9.03 -1.79 8.16
N ILE A 187 -8.77 -2.29 6.95
CA ILE A 187 -9.34 -1.73 5.72
C ILE A 187 -10.80 -2.17 5.60
N PRO A 188 -11.75 -1.23 5.43
CA PRO A 188 -13.15 -1.57 5.24
C PRO A 188 -13.37 -2.42 3.99
N LEU A 189 -14.31 -3.36 4.07
CA LEU A 189 -14.79 -4.08 2.90
C LEU A 189 -15.54 -3.11 1.98
N GLU A 190 -15.29 -3.21 0.69
CA GLU A 190 -16.03 -2.46 -0.31
C GLU A 190 -17.41 -3.06 -0.51
N ASN A 191 -18.46 -2.24 -0.44
CA ASN A 191 -19.83 -2.64 -0.77
C ASN A 191 -20.09 -2.72 -2.29
N SER A 192 -19.03 -2.80 -3.09
CA SER A 192 -19.12 -2.89 -4.56
C SER A 192 -19.42 -4.32 -5.00
N ARG A 193 -20.16 -4.46 -6.11
CA ARG A 193 -20.35 -5.76 -6.78
C ARG A 193 -19.04 -6.39 -7.28
N LYS A 194 -17.94 -5.63 -7.29
CA LYS A 194 -16.61 -6.05 -7.77
C LYS A 194 -15.57 -6.20 -6.63
N SER A 195 -16.00 -6.47 -5.39
CA SER A 195 -15.04 -6.77 -4.34
C SER A 195 -14.43 -8.17 -4.55
N PRO A 196 -13.13 -8.37 -4.29
CA PRO A 196 -12.55 -9.70 -4.27
C PRO A 196 -13.27 -10.59 -3.25
N LEU A 197 -13.35 -11.88 -3.58
CA LEU A 197 -13.54 -12.91 -2.57
C LEU A 197 -12.39 -12.87 -1.55
N PRO A 198 -12.56 -13.48 -0.37
CA PRO A 198 -11.52 -13.51 0.64
C PRO A 198 -10.13 -13.81 0.08
N LEU A 199 -9.18 -12.91 0.35
CA LEU A 199 -7.81 -13.08 -0.11
C LEU A 199 -7.12 -14.19 0.68
N CYS A 200 -6.30 -14.98 -0.01
CA CYS A 200 -5.41 -15.99 0.57
C CYS A 200 -3.93 -15.59 0.51
N ASP A 201 -3.58 -14.69 -0.41
CA ASP A 201 -2.22 -14.15 -0.53
C ASP A 201 -2.22 -12.66 -0.90
N ILE A 202 -1.17 -11.94 -0.50
CA ILE A 202 -1.01 -10.51 -0.73
C ILE A 202 0.47 -10.18 -0.92
N SER A 203 0.79 -9.31 -1.87
CA SER A 203 2.14 -8.78 -2.04
C SER A 203 2.12 -7.31 -2.40
N CYS A 204 2.93 -6.53 -1.68
CA CYS A 204 3.19 -5.14 -2.02
C CYS A 204 4.52 -5.00 -2.75
N GLY A 205 4.60 -4.08 -3.70
CA GLY A 205 5.79 -3.85 -4.54
C GLY A 205 5.80 -2.45 -5.14
N GLY A 206 6.66 -2.22 -6.12
CA GLY A 206 6.62 -1.02 -6.98
C GLY A 206 7.05 0.30 -6.32
N TRP A 207 7.62 0.30 -5.12
CA TRP A 207 8.06 1.52 -4.44
C TRP A 207 9.35 2.15 -4.99
N GLU A 208 10.04 1.49 -5.93
CA GLU A 208 11.19 2.02 -6.67
C GLU A 208 10.85 2.40 -8.11
N MET A 209 9.60 2.22 -8.53
CA MET A 209 9.17 2.51 -9.89
C MET A 209 9.24 4.01 -10.24
N SER A 210 9.20 4.90 -9.24
CA SER A 210 9.33 6.34 -9.45
C SER A 210 10.04 7.02 -8.28
N ASP A 211 10.88 8.00 -8.61
CA ASP A 211 11.47 8.98 -7.70
C ASP A 211 10.54 10.19 -7.46
N GLN A 212 9.46 10.34 -8.24
CA GLN A 212 8.55 11.48 -8.17
C GLN A 212 7.49 11.30 -7.09
N SER A 213 7.22 12.38 -6.36
CA SER A 213 6.11 12.51 -5.42
C SER A 213 4.77 12.41 -6.15
N GLY A 214 4.24 11.21 -6.35
CA GLY A 214 2.98 11.04 -7.08
C GLY A 214 2.58 9.60 -7.38
N ARG A 215 3.52 8.65 -7.36
CA ARG A 215 3.25 7.24 -7.67
C ARG A 215 3.80 6.36 -6.53
N TYR A 216 2.96 5.44 -6.07
CA TYR A 216 3.03 4.84 -4.74
C TYR A 216 3.03 3.32 -4.85
N PRO A 217 3.40 2.59 -3.79
CA PRO A 217 3.54 1.14 -3.89
C PRO A 217 2.26 0.48 -4.38
N TYR A 218 2.47 -0.54 -5.19
CA TYR A 218 1.44 -1.45 -5.66
C TYR A 218 1.09 -2.44 -4.57
N LEU A 219 -0.16 -2.90 -4.58
CA LEU A 219 -0.61 -3.98 -3.73
C LEU A 219 -1.43 -4.93 -4.59
N TRP A 220 -0.98 -6.17 -4.62
CA TRP A 220 -1.57 -7.28 -5.35
C TRP A 220 -2.15 -8.26 -4.35
N GLY A 221 -3.31 -8.84 -4.67
CA GLY A 221 -3.97 -9.85 -3.87
C GLY A 221 -4.36 -11.06 -4.71
N VAL A 222 -4.37 -12.23 -4.09
CA VAL A 222 -4.91 -13.47 -4.66
C VAL A 222 -6.09 -13.89 -3.82
N SER A 223 -7.23 -14.12 -4.46
CA SER A 223 -8.43 -14.64 -3.80
C SER A 223 -8.34 -16.15 -3.58
N GLN A 224 -9.18 -16.70 -2.71
CA GLN A 224 -9.31 -18.15 -2.52
C GLN A 224 -9.70 -18.94 -3.78
N GLN A 225 -10.20 -18.27 -4.83
CA GLN A 225 -10.50 -18.89 -6.13
C GLN A 225 -9.35 -18.76 -7.14
N GLY A 226 -8.21 -18.21 -6.72
CA GLY A 226 -7.04 -18.00 -7.58
C GLY A 226 -7.14 -16.82 -8.54
N GLN A 227 -8.15 -15.95 -8.38
CA GLN A 227 -8.25 -14.68 -9.10
C GLN A 227 -7.22 -13.67 -8.54
N VAL A 228 -6.63 -12.86 -9.42
CA VAL A 228 -5.67 -11.81 -9.07
C VAL A 228 -6.33 -10.44 -9.07
N TRP A 229 -6.01 -9.66 -8.06
CA TRP A 229 -6.58 -8.35 -7.82
C TRP A 229 -5.49 -7.31 -7.57
N PHE A 230 -5.69 -6.11 -8.10
CA PHE A 230 -4.83 -4.95 -7.92
C PHE A 230 -5.54 -3.89 -7.08
N ARG A 231 -4.87 -3.32 -6.08
CA ARG A 231 -5.41 -2.24 -5.24
C ARG A 231 -5.10 -0.89 -5.89
N GLU A 232 -6.14 -0.17 -6.27
CA GLU A 232 -6.03 1.17 -6.83
C GLU A 232 -5.99 2.26 -5.75
N GLY A 233 -5.58 3.47 -6.17
CA GLY A 233 -5.74 4.70 -5.38
C GLY A 233 -4.86 4.81 -4.14
N ILE A 234 -3.82 3.97 -4.01
CA ILE A 234 -2.85 4.09 -2.91
C ILE A 234 -2.06 5.38 -3.13
N HIS A 235 -2.16 6.32 -2.20
CA HIS A 235 -1.44 7.59 -2.21
C HIS A 235 -0.98 7.99 -0.78
N PRO A 236 -0.07 8.96 -0.53
CA PRO A 236 0.42 9.35 0.78
C PRO A 236 -0.68 9.97 1.60
N ARG A 237 -1.60 10.66 0.94
CA ARG A 237 -2.81 11.22 1.54
C ARG A 237 -3.97 10.23 1.57
N VAL A 238 -3.85 9.06 0.92
CA VAL A 238 -4.86 7.99 0.89
C VAL A 238 -4.14 6.64 0.96
N PRO A 239 -3.46 6.32 2.08
CA PRO A 239 -2.56 5.18 2.15
C PRO A 239 -3.28 3.82 2.07
N GLU A 240 -4.58 3.80 2.39
CA GLU A 240 -5.46 2.62 2.35
C GLU A 240 -5.86 2.20 0.91
N GLY A 241 -5.64 3.07 -0.08
CA GLY A 241 -6.19 2.89 -1.43
C GLY A 241 -7.70 3.11 -1.51
N SER A 242 -8.25 2.99 -2.71
CA SER A 242 -9.68 3.25 -3.00
C SER A 242 -10.47 1.99 -3.33
N SER A 243 -9.98 1.17 -4.25
CA SER A 243 -10.74 0.12 -4.92
C SER A 243 -9.87 -1.10 -5.24
N TRP A 244 -10.51 -2.25 -5.44
CA TRP A 244 -9.88 -3.41 -6.06
C TRP A 244 -10.29 -3.54 -7.53
N GLU A 245 -9.33 -3.83 -8.39
CA GLU A 245 -9.50 -4.14 -9.81
C GLU A 245 -9.07 -5.58 -10.07
N GLU A 246 -9.91 -6.38 -10.73
CA GLU A 246 -9.56 -7.74 -11.13
C GLU A 246 -8.61 -7.69 -12.34
N VAL A 247 -7.50 -8.41 -12.26
CA VAL A 247 -6.54 -8.57 -13.36
C VAL A 247 -6.63 -10.00 -13.87
N GLU A 248 -7.08 -10.15 -15.11
CA GLU A 248 -7.27 -11.48 -15.71
C GLU A 248 -5.98 -12.30 -15.71
N VAL A 249 -6.11 -13.56 -15.32
CA VAL A 249 -5.05 -14.57 -15.28
C VAL A 249 -5.44 -15.77 -16.12
N PRO A 250 -4.48 -16.44 -16.79
CA PRO A 250 -4.79 -17.59 -17.63
C PRO A 250 -5.21 -18.84 -16.84
N LYS A 251 -4.81 -18.93 -15.55
CA LYS A 251 -5.04 -20.05 -14.64
C LYS A 251 -5.09 -19.56 -13.19
N GLU A 252 -5.61 -20.39 -12.29
CA GLU A 252 -5.76 -20.08 -10.87
C GLU A 252 -4.40 -19.93 -10.16
N VAL A 253 -4.20 -18.77 -9.54
CA VAL A 253 -2.97 -18.40 -8.81
C VAL A 253 -3.03 -18.89 -7.36
N ALA A 254 -1.92 -19.45 -6.86
CA ALA A 254 -1.72 -19.83 -5.46
C ALA A 254 -1.14 -18.68 -4.62
N GLN A 255 -0.11 -18.03 -5.17
CA GLN A 255 0.73 -17.05 -4.48
C GLN A 255 1.38 -16.13 -5.51
N LEU A 256 1.61 -14.87 -5.15
CA LEU A 256 2.33 -13.90 -5.97
C LEU A 256 3.35 -13.11 -5.15
N SER A 257 4.35 -12.58 -5.84
CA SER A 257 5.34 -11.72 -5.22
C SER A 257 5.72 -10.59 -6.18
N ALA A 258 5.53 -9.36 -5.69
CA ALA A 258 5.88 -8.13 -6.37
C ALA A 258 7.23 -7.62 -5.82
N GLY A 259 8.15 -7.32 -6.73
CA GLY A 259 9.43 -6.72 -6.38
C GLY A 259 9.33 -5.21 -6.12
N PRO A 260 10.44 -4.57 -5.71
CA PRO A 260 10.54 -3.12 -5.56
C PRO A 260 10.25 -2.33 -6.84
N GLY A 261 10.60 -2.90 -8.00
CA GLY A 261 10.42 -2.31 -9.33
C GLY A 261 9.20 -2.87 -10.08
N ASP A 262 9.40 -3.22 -11.34
CA ASP A 262 8.38 -3.66 -12.31
C ASP A 262 8.25 -5.18 -12.43
N LEU A 263 8.78 -5.94 -11.47
CA LEU A 263 8.74 -7.39 -11.48
C LEU A 263 7.57 -7.90 -10.64
N LEU A 264 6.77 -8.80 -11.23
CA LEU A 264 5.70 -9.53 -10.53
C LEU A 264 5.68 -10.97 -11.05
N TRP A 265 5.86 -11.90 -10.12
CA TRP A 265 5.80 -13.33 -10.39
C TRP A 265 4.65 -13.97 -9.63
N ALA A 266 4.10 -15.03 -10.18
CA ALA A 266 3.03 -15.80 -9.59
C ALA A 266 3.32 -17.31 -9.69
N VAL A 267 2.92 -18.04 -8.66
CA VAL A 267 2.85 -19.50 -8.62
C VAL A 267 1.40 -19.90 -8.82
N LEU A 268 1.13 -20.79 -9.76
CA LEU A 268 -0.19 -21.36 -10.01
C LEU A 268 -0.50 -22.53 -9.07
N TRP A 269 -1.77 -22.94 -8.96
CA TRP A 269 -2.15 -24.10 -8.14
C TRP A 269 -1.48 -25.41 -8.59
N ASP A 270 -1.20 -25.53 -9.89
CA ASP A 270 -0.45 -26.65 -10.47
C ASP A 270 1.08 -26.52 -10.29
N GLY A 271 1.56 -25.46 -9.64
CA GLY A 271 2.98 -25.21 -9.39
C GLY A 271 3.74 -24.63 -10.58
N ASN A 272 3.06 -24.30 -11.69
CA ASN A 272 3.68 -23.57 -12.79
C ASN A 272 3.90 -22.09 -12.41
N LEU A 273 4.85 -21.45 -13.10
CA LEU A 273 5.27 -20.08 -12.83
C LEU A 273 4.78 -19.15 -13.94
N LEU A 274 4.21 -18.02 -13.55
CA LEU A 274 3.88 -16.93 -14.45
C LEU A 274 4.66 -15.67 -14.07
N VAL A 275 4.99 -14.87 -15.07
CA VAL A 275 5.47 -13.50 -14.89
C VAL A 275 4.51 -12.52 -15.56
N ARG A 276 4.22 -11.39 -14.90
CA ARG A 276 3.44 -10.30 -15.49
C ARG A 276 4.36 -9.41 -16.33
N ILE A 277 3.92 -9.09 -17.55
CA ILE A 277 4.65 -8.28 -18.53
C ILE A 277 3.99 -6.90 -18.65
N GLY A 278 4.79 -5.89 -19.00
CA GLY A 278 4.31 -4.55 -19.33
C GLY A 278 4.02 -3.66 -18.12
N LEU A 279 4.40 -4.11 -16.92
CA LEU A 279 4.31 -3.28 -15.72
C LEU A 279 5.17 -2.03 -15.91
N SER A 280 4.55 -0.88 -15.78
CA SER A 280 5.22 0.41 -15.89
C SER A 280 4.48 1.42 -15.03
N LEU A 281 5.05 2.61 -14.88
CA LEU A 281 4.36 3.68 -14.17
C LEU A 281 3.04 4.06 -14.84
N ASP A 282 2.95 4.04 -16.16
CA ASP A 282 1.75 4.41 -16.91
C ASP A 282 0.78 3.23 -17.10
N CYS A 283 1.27 2.00 -16.90
CA CYS A 283 0.49 0.77 -16.93
C CYS A 283 0.79 -0.07 -15.67
N PRO A 284 0.25 0.32 -14.50
CA PRO A 284 0.60 -0.30 -13.21
C PRO A 284 0.09 -1.74 -13.07
N THR A 285 -0.91 -2.14 -13.86
CA THR A 285 -1.42 -3.51 -13.92
C THR A 285 -0.75 -4.35 -15.01
N GLY A 286 0.09 -3.75 -15.85
CA GLY A 286 0.75 -4.42 -16.97
C GLY A 286 -0.22 -4.90 -18.05
N THR A 287 0.29 -5.65 -19.02
CA THR A 287 -0.45 -5.98 -20.25
C THR A 287 -0.82 -7.47 -20.36
N SER A 288 0.08 -8.38 -20.00
CA SER A 288 -0.14 -9.82 -20.18
C SER A 288 0.64 -10.68 -19.20
N TRP A 289 0.26 -11.96 -19.10
CA TRP A 289 1.02 -12.98 -18.36
C TRP A 289 1.82 -13.84 -19.34
N THR A 290 3.01 -14.26 -18.92
CA THR A 290 3.87 -15.19 -19.67
C THR A 290 4.32 -16.31 -18.76
N GLU A 291 4.26 -17.55 -19.25
CA GLU A 291 4.72 -18.73 -18.52
C GLU A 291 6.24 -18.80 -18.50
N VAL A 292 6.81 -19.18 -17.36
CA VAL A 292 8.25 -19.39 -17.18
C VAL A 292 8.51 -20.88 -16.97
N GLU A 293 9.51 -21.39 -17.67
CA GLU A 293 9.98 -22.77 -17.53
C GLU A 293 10.30 -23.13 -16.07
N SER A 294 9.90 -24.32 -15.64
CA SER A 294 10.18 -24.84 -14.30
C SER A 294 11.70 -25.12 -14.10
N PRO A 295 12.20 -25.15 -12.85
CA PRO A 295 13.60 -25.48 -12.57
C PRO A 295 14.07 -26.85 -13.05
N GLY A 296 13.13 -27.81 -13.15
CA GLY A 296 13.38 -29.15 -13.68
C GLY A 296 12.10 -29.76 -14.25
N LYS A 297 12.23 -30.91 -14.91
CA LYS A 297 11.08 -31.67 -15.40
C LYS A 297 10.25 -32.15 -14.20
N GLU A 298 8.94 -31.95 -14.25
CA GLU A 298 8.00 -32.36 -13.19
C GLU A 298 8.28 -31.75 -11.81
N VAL A 299 8.98 -30.61 -11.77
CA VAL A 299 9.23 -29.86 -10.55
C VAL A 299 8.22 -28.73 -10.43
N GLU A 300 7.37 -28.81 -9.41
CA GLU A 300 6.31 -27.84 -9.13
C GLU A 300 6.79 -26.80 -8.10
N ALA A 301 6.56 -25.53 -8.39
CA ALA A 301 6.82 -24.44 -7.46
C ALA A 301 5.81 -24.46 -6.30
N LEU A 302 6.30 -24.09 -5.11
CA LEU A 302 5.52 -23.91 -3.89
C LEU A 302 5.42 -22.44 -3.50
N TYR A 303 6.52 -21.69 -3.67
CA TYR A 303 6.63 -20.30 -3.25
C TYR A 303 7.60 -19.54 -4.15
N VAL A 304 7.27 -18.28 -4.47
CA VAL A 304 8.15 -17.34 -5.19
C VAL A 304 8.32 -16.07 -4.39
N SER A 305 9.54 -15.53 -4.38
CA SER A 305 9.83 -14.21 -3.84
C SER A 305 10.72 -13.41 -4.80
N VAL A 306 10.37 -12.14 -5.00
CA VAL A 306 10.94 -11.26 -6.03
C VAL A 306 11.64 -10.08 -5.35
N GLY A 307 12.91 -9.88 -5.68
CA GLY A 307 13.70 -8.71 -5.31
C GLY A 307 13.76 -7.66 -6.42
N VAL A 308 14.80 -6.82 -6.40
CA VAL A 308 15.01 -5.76 -7.42
C VAL A 308 15.25 -6.36 -8.80
N SER A 309 16.11 -7.38 -8.87
CA SER A 309 16.49 -8.05 -10.13
C SER A 309 16.76 -9.54 -9.94
N VAL A 310 16.21 -10.10 -8.85
CA VAL A 310 16.43 -11.48 -8.44
C VAL A 310 15.10 -12.14 -8.14
N VAL A 311 15.00 -13.44 -8.42
CA VAL A 311 13.82 -14.24 -8.09
C VAL A 311 14.28 -15.53 -7.44
N TRP A 312 13.66 -15.85 -6.32
CA TRP A 312 13.89 -17.07 -5.57
C TRP A 312 12.62 -17.89 -5.57
N VAL A 313 12.76 -19.19 -5.82
CA VAL A 313 11.65 -20.15 -5.81
C VAL A 313 11.97 -21.28 -4.86
N VAL A 314 10.98 -21.66 -4.08
CA VAL A 314 10.97 -22.93 -3.33
C VAL A 314 10.02 -23.87 -4.06
N THR A 315 10.44 -25.11 -4.27
CA THR A 315 9.64 -26.14 -4.94
C THR A 315 8.97 -27.08 -3.92
N LYS A 316 7.99 -27.87 -4.35
CA LYS A 316 7.22 -28.77 -3.44
C LYS A 316 8.09 -29.88 -2.80
N ASP A 317 9.26 -30.15 -3.35
CA ASP A 317 10.29 -31.02 -2.78
C ASP A 317 11.28 -30.26 -1.87
N TYR A 318 10.89 -29.08 -1.38
CA TYR A 318 11.63 -28.18 -0.48
C TYR A 318 12.96 -27.65 -1.01
N LYS A 319 13.29 -27.88 -2.28
CA LYS A 319 14.51 -27.33 -2.88
C LYS A 319 14.40 -25.84 -3.17
N VAL A 320 15.53 -25.16 -3.05
CA VAL A 320 15.63 -23.73 -3.33
C VAL A 320 16.29 -23.49 -4.67
N TRP A 321 15.73 -22.56 -5.43
CA TRP A 321 16.17 -22.20 -6.77
C TRP A 321 16.31 -20.69 -6.90
N PHE A 322 17.38 -20.26 -7.54
CA PHE A 322 17.63 -18.88 -7.90
C PHE A 322 17.46 -18.71 -9.42
N ARG A 323 16.61 -17.77 -9.84
CA ARG A 323 16.47 -17.41 -11.27
C ARG A 323 17.50 -16.34 -11.62
N ARG A 324 18.36 -16.65 -12.59
CA ARG A 324 19.35 -15.69 -13.11
C ARG A 324 18.79 -14.85 -14.26
N GLY A 325 19.35 -13.65 -14.46
CA GLY A 325 19.10 -12.81 -15.63
C GLY A 325 17.74 -12.11 -15.64
N VAL A 326 17.06 -12.03 -14.50
CA VAL A 326 15.79 -11.30 -14.34
C VAL A 326 16.08 -9.80 -14.28
N ASN A 327 15.32 -9.00 -15.02
CA ASN A 327 15.32 -7.53 -14.96
C ASN A 327 14.09 -6.99 -15.73
N SER A 328 13.89 -5.67 -15.71
CA SER A 328 12.78 -4.98 -16.39
C SER A 328 12.62 -5.31 -17.89
N HIS A 329 13.72 -5.57 -18.60
CA HIS A 329 13.68 -5.91 -20.03
C HIS A 329 13.59 -7.41 -20.28
N ASN A 330 13.95 -8.23 -19.30
CA ASN A 330 13.83 -9.69 -19.34
C ASN A 330 13.20 -10.22 -18.04
N PRO A 331 11.88 -10.00 -17.82
CA PRO A 331 11.22 -10.42 -16.59
C PRO A 331 11.23 -11.93 -16.38
N CYS A 332 11.29 -12.73 -17.46
CA CYS A 332 11.34 -14.20 -17.40
C CYS A 332 12.68 -14.75 -16.90
N GLY A 333 13.75 -13.97 -16.91
CA GLY A 333 15.11 -14.45 -16.63
C GLY A 333 15.65 -15.37 -17.73
N SER A 334 16.76 -16.06 -17.45
CA SER A 334 17.51 -16.86 -18.43
C SER A 334 17.92 -18.25 -17.96
N GLY A 335 17.59 -18.63 -16.73
CA GLY A 335 17.81 -19.98 -16.24
C GLY A 335 17.73 -20.10 -14.73
N TRP A 336 17.80 -21.34 -14.26
CA TRP A 336 17.72 -21.70 -12.85
C TRP A 336 19.06 -22.18 -12.32
N ILE A 337 19.36 -21.81 -11.08
CA ILE A 337 20.51 -22.28 -10.32
C ILE A 337 19.97 -22.95 -9.05
N SER A 338 20.34 -24.21 -8.83
CA SER A 338 19.99 -24.91 -7.59
C SER A 338 20.82 -24.37 -6.44
N ILE A 339 20.16 -24.03 -5.34
CA ILE A 339 20.77 -23.54 -4.13
C ILE A 339 20.61 -24.62 -3.05
N GLY A 340 21.72 -25.02 -2.44
CA GLY A 340 21.71 -26.02 -1.38
C GLY A 340 20.91 -25.56 -0.16
N GLY A 341 20.25 -26.51 0.50
CA GLY A 341 19.34 -26.29 1.63
C GLY A 341 17.90 -26.70 1.30
N GLU A 342 17.13 -27.01 2.34
CA GLU A 342 15.72 -27.42 2.25
C GLU A 342 14.86 -26.40 3.00
N MET A 343 13.97 -25.71 2.28
CA MET A 343 13.18 -24.60 2.79
C MET A 343 11.70 -24.79 2.47
N MET A 344 10.82 -24.25 3.32
CA MET A 344 9.37 -24.20 3.06
C MET A 344 8.94 -22.86 2.43
N MET A 345 9.67 -21.79 2.71
CA MET A 345 9.42 -20.46 2.16
C MET A 345 10.71 -19.66 2.11
N VAL A 346 10.75 -18.69 1.20
CA VAL A 346 11.84 -17.74 1.02
C VAL A 346 11.25 -16.35 0.86
N ASP A 347 11.90 -15.34 1.41
CA ASP A 347 11.51 -13.94 1.26
C ASP A 347 12.71 -13.06 0.94
N VAL A 348 12.55 -12.17 -0.03
CA VAL A 348 13.58 -11.23 -0.48
C VAL A 348 13.22 -9.84 0.05
N GLY A 349 14.04 -9.32 0.96
CA GLY A 349 13.83 -8.02 1.56
C GLY A 349 14.28 -6.84 0.68
N LEU A 350 14.08 -5.62 1.19
CA LEU A 350 14.26 -4.35 0.47
C LEU A 350 15.63 -4.15 -0.21
N ASN A 351 16.70 -4.79 0.27
CA ASN A 351 18.05 -4.68 -0.31
C ASN A 351 18.53 -6.02 -0.90
N ASP A 352 17.61 -6.80 -1.49
CA ASP A 352 17.84 -8.16 -1.99
C ASP A 352 18.33 -9.18 -0.93
N GLN A 353 18.25 -8.81 0.35
CA GLN A 353 18.57 -9.66 1.49
C GLN A 353 17.60 -10.84 1.59
N VAL A 354 18.10 -12.08 1.58
CA VAL A 354 17.25 -13.28 1.49
C VAL A 354 17.10 -13.96 2.84
N TRP A 355 15.86 -14.19 3.24
CA TRP A 355 15.46 -14.91 4.43
C TRP A 355 14.68 -16.16 4.04
N ALA A 356 14.70 -17.19 4.87
CA ALA A 356 13.96 -18.41 4.61
C ALA A 356 13.49 -19.06 5.91
N VAL A 357 12.41 -19.83 5.83
CA VAL A 357 12.04 -20.78 6.88
C VAL A 357 12.34 -22.18 6.38
N GLY A 358 13.19 -22.89 7.11
CA GLY A 358 13.60 -24.27 6.81
C GLY A 358 12.45 -25.26 6.97
N GLU A 359 12.61 -26.46 6.41
CA GLU A 359 11.69 -27.59 6.68
C GLU A 359 11.59 -27.90 8.18
N ASP A 360 12.68 -27.68 8.91
CA ASP A 360 12.78 -27.78 10.37
C ASP A 360 12.06 -26.64 11.13
N ARG A 361 11.41 -25.71 10.41
CA ARG A 361 10.77 -24.49 10.94
C ARG A 361 11.74 -23.49 11.57
N GLY A 362 13.05 -23.64 11.32
CA GLY A 362 14.07 -22.68 11.71
C GLY A 362 14.07 -21.45 10.79
N LEU A 363 14.47 -20.30 11.32
CA LEU A 363 14.68 -19.08 10.53
C LEU A 363 16.12 -19.04 10.02
N TYR A 364 16.30 -18.80 8.73
CA TYR A 364 17.61 -18.76 8.08
C TYR A 364 17.81 -17.45 7.33
N PHE A 365 19.06 -16.99 7.32
CA PHE A 365 19.51 -15.84 6.53
C PHE A 365 20.54 -16.30 5.49
N ARG A 366 20.40 -15.84 4.25
CA ARG A 366 21.37 -16.11 3.19
C ARG A 366 22.53 -15.12 3.29
N MET A 367 23.71 -15.61 3.64
CA MET A 367 24.91 -14.80 3.68
C MET A 367 25.52 -14.56 2.30
N GLY A 368 26.23 -13.44 2.16
CA GLY A 368 27.02 -13.13 0.97
C GLY A 368 26.21 -12.59 -0.21
N VAL A 369 24.90 -12.37 -0.04
CA VAL A 369 24.08 -11.77 -1.09
C VAL A 369 24.50 -10.32 -1.28
N THR A 370 24.99 -10.01 -2.48
CA THR A 370 25.40 -8.67 -2.92
C THR A 370 25.02 -8.47 -4.38
N GLN A 371 25.12 -7.24 -4.89
CA GLN A 371 24.87 -6.97 -6.32
C GLN A 371 25.82 -7.75 -7.25
N LEU A 372 27.06 -8.03 -6.81
CA LEU A 372 28.03 -8.81 -7.57
C LEU A 372 27.83 -10.32 -7.40
N GLU A 373 27.31 -10.75 -6.25
CA GLU A 373 27.07 -12.16 -5.91
C GLU A 373 25.62 -12.34 -5.42
N PRO A 374 24.63 -12.25 -6.33
CA PRO A 374 23.21 -12.18 -5.97
C PRO A 374 22.66 -13.50 -5.39
N SER A 375 23.31 -14.64 -5.63
CA SER A 375 22.93 -15.92 -5.03
C SER A 375 23.42 -16.10 -3.60
N GLY A 376 24.43 -15.32 -3.18
CA GLY A 376 25.15 -15.51 -1.93
C GLY A 376 25.75 -16.91 -1.75
N ASN A 377 26.30 -17.16 -0.56
CA ASN A 377 27.31 -18.19 -0.35
C ASN A 377 26.85 -19.31 0.60
N GLY A 378 25.87 -19.05 1.47
CA GLY A 378 25.37 -20.07 2.39
C GLY A 378 24.23 -19.60 3.27
N TRP A 379 23.59 -20.53 3.97
CA TRP A 379 22.54 -20.26 4.94
C TRP A 379 23.10 -20.23 6.35
N ILE A 380 22.68 -19.25 7.14
CA ILE A 380 22.96 -19.19 8.59
C ILE A 380 21.64 -19.29 9.35
N PRO A 381 21.53 -20.20 10.34
CA PRO A 381 20.40 -20.21 11.25
C PRO A 381 20.42 -18.97 12.14
N ILE A 382 19.28 -18.29 12.24
CA ILE A 382 19.09 -17.10 13.05
C ILE A 382 18.33 -17.49 14.32
N SER A 383 18.95 -17.24 15.46
CA SER A 383 18.30 -17.30 16.77
C SER A 383 18.14 -15.88 17.30
N THR A 384 16.95 -15.55 17.74
CA THR A 384 16.60 -14.24 18.31
C THR A 384 15.71 -14.45 19.52
N GLN A 385 15.79 -13.55 20.50
CA GLN A 385 14.99 -13.66 21.72
C GLN A 385 13.60 -13.07 21.49
N TRP A 386 12.58 -13.72 22.05
CA TRP A 386 11.22 -13.20 22.08
C TRP A 386 11.09 -12.15 23.19
N GLY A 387 10.58 -10.98 22.85
CA GLY A 387 10.44 -9.87 23.78
C GLY A 387 8.99 -9.41 23.97
N SER A 388 8.57 -9.21 25.22
CA SER A 388 7.35 -8.42 25.53
C SER A 388 7.72 -6.97 25.85
N LYS A 389 6.96 -5.98 25.36
CA LYS A 389 7.07 -4.58 25.84
C LYS A 389 6.60 -4.50 27.30
N LYS A 390 7.44 -4.88 28.26
CA LYS A 390 7.27 -4.54 29.68
C LYS A 390 8.60 -4.11 30.25
N GLY A 391 8.76 -2.81 30.49
CA GLY A 391 9.99 -2.28 31.09
C GLY A 391 10.20 -0.77 31.09
N ALA A 392 9.19 0.05 31.36
CA ALA A 392 9.33 1.42 31.88
C ALA A 392 8.01 1.72 32.60
N VAL A 393 7.90 1.87 33.92
CA VAL A 393 8.75 2.53 34.93
C VAL A 393 8.51 1.81 36.26
N SER A 394 9.55 1.29 36.93
CA SER A 394 9.47 1.07 38.38
C SER A 394 9.95 2.33 39.08
N ARG A 395 9.04 2.98 39.81
CA ARG A 395 9.34 4.07 40.74
C ARG A 395 10.52 3.65 41.62
N ARG A 396 11.58 4.46 41.64
CA ARG A 396 12.48 4.49 42.80
C ARG A 396 11.84 5.45 43.78
N ASP A 397 11.10 4.88 44.73
CA ASP A 397 10.98 5.48 46.04
C ASP A 397 12.37 5.39 46.69
N THR A 398 12.99 6.54 46.91
CA THR A 398 14.06 6.69 47.91
C THR A 398 13.88 8.06 48.55
N ASP A 399 13.08 8.09 49.61
CA ASP A 399 13.29 8.94 50.79
C ASP A 399 13.42 7.95 51.97
N PRO A 400 14.33 8.23 52.92
CA PRO A 400 14.13 9.31 53.87
C PRO A 400 15.26 10.34 53.98
#